data_AF-A0A1M7DJM2-F1
#
_entry.id   AF-A0A1M7DJM2-F1
#
_cell.length_a   1.000
_cell.length_b   1.000
_cell.length_c   1.000
_cell.angle_alpha   90.00
_cell.angle_beta   90.00
_cell.angle_gamma   90.00
#
_symmetry.space_group_name_H-M   'P 1'
#
loop_
_entity.id
_entity.type
_entity.pdbx_description
1 polymer ?
#
loop_
_entity_poly.entity_id
_entity_poly.type
_entity_poly.pdbx_seq_one_letter_code
_entity_poly.pdbx_strand_id
1 'polypeptide(L)'
;MTLVFQKKGAQSVESESRWEFAGWYVSLNPRNTTKSTTMAGIGIGSTRGEMESAYVIIVKKSSLGYEFSTTSGLYGIFDGMGKQAKITTMWSGVSCNFR
;
A
#
# COMPACT_ATOMS: atom_id res chain seq x y z
N MET A 1 -0.02 5.87 9.65
CA MET A 1 -0.79 5.64 8.42
C MET A 1 -1.19 6.99 7.86
N THR A 2 -1.12 7.17 6.55
CA THR A 2 -1.50 8.40 5.85
C THR A 2 -2.69 8.09 4.94
N LEU A 3 -3.74 8.92 5.01
CA LEU A 3 -4.91 8.82 4.14
C LEU A 3 -4.79 9.85 3.01
N VAL A 4 -5.20 9.48 1.81
CA VAL A 4 -5.14 10.32 0.62
C VAL A 4 -6.57 10.63 0.17
N PHE A 5 -6.85 11.90 -0.06
CA PHE A 5 -8.13 12.38 -0.59
C PHE A 5 -7.89 13.16 -1.88
N GLN A 6 -8.78 13.01 -2.84
CA GLN A 6 -8.77 13.77 -4.08
C GLN A 6 -10.00 14.66 -4.16
N LYS A 7 -9.79 15.90 -4.62
CA LYS A 7 -10.89 16.84 -4.87
C LYS A 7 -11.52 16.49 -6.21
N LYS A 8 -12.80 16.14 -6.19
CA LYS A 8 -13.56 15.96 -7.42
C LYS A 8 -13.91 17.34 -7.96
N GLY A 9 -13.63 17.57 -9.24
CA GLY A 9 -14.04 18.80 -9.92
C GLY A 9 -15.57 18.93 -9.88
N ALA A 10 -16.07 20.14 -9.69
CA ALA A 10 -17.50 20.42 -9.73
C ALA A 10 -18.01 20.11 -11.15
N GLN A 11 -18.75 19.01 -11.32
CA GLN A 11 -19.53 18.78 -12.52
C GLN A 11 -20.82 19.59 -12.42
N SER A 12 -20.83 20.72 -13.16
CA SER A 12 -21.89 21.62 -13.65
C SER A 12 -23.28 21.74 -12.96
N VAL A 13 -23.58 21.06 -11.85
CA VAL A 13 -24.88 21.11 -11.16
C VAL A 13 -24.73 21.14 -9.63
N GLU A 14 -23.66 20.58 -9.05
CA GLU A 14 -23.36 20.71 -7.61
C GLU A 14 -22.16 21.64 -7.39
N SER A 15 -22.38 22.81 -6.77
CA SER A 15 -21.38 23.85 -6.55
C SER A 15 -20.44 23.59 -5.36
N GLU A 16 -20.42 22.38 -4.79
CA GLU A 16 -19.55 22.04 -3.67
C GLU A 16 -18.45 21.08 -4.08
N SER A 17 -17.21 21.49 -3.81
CA SER A 17 -16.04 20.65 -3.99
C SER A 17 -16.04 19.54 -2.94
N ARG A 18 -16.42 18.32 -3.32
CA ARG A 18 -16.36 17.16 -2.43
C ARG A 18 -14.99 16.47 -2.49
N TRP A 19 -14.49 16.11 -1.32
CA TRP A 19 -13.28 15.30 -1.17
C TRP A 19 -13.66 13.82 -1.15
N GLU A 20 -13.07 13.05 -2.05
CA GLU A 20 -13.27 11.59 -2.11
C GLU A 20 -12.02 10.88 -1.61
N PHE A 21 -12.20 9.81 -0.84
CA PHE A 21 -11.10 8.96 -0.41
C PHE A 21 -10.46 8.28 -1.63
N ALA A 22 -9.16 8.49 -1.80
CA ALA A 22 -8.44 8.03 -2.98
C ALA A 22 -7.39 6.96 -2.67
N GLY A 23 -7.12 6.68 -1.39
CA GLY A 23 -6.16 5.66 -1.00
C GLY A 23 -5.51 5.90 0.35
N TRP A 24 -4.54 5.06 0.65
CA TRP A 24 -3.78 5.13 1.89
C TRP A 24 -2.36 4.61 1.71
N TYR A 25 -1.49 5.00 2.63
CA TYR A 25 -0.10 4.62 2.68
C TYR A 25 0.34 4.33 4.12
N VAL A 26 1.19 3.33 4.30
CA VAL A 26 1.85 3.03 5.56
C VAL A 26 3.28 2.56 5.28
N SER A 27 4.21 2.97 6.13
CA SER A 27 5.60 2.54 6.07
C SER A 27 6.15 2.24 7.45
N LEU A 28 7.27 1.53 7.47
CA LEU A 28 8.04 1.27 8.67
C LEU A 28 8.47 2.59 9.31
N ASN A 29 7.84 2.92 10.44
CA ASN A 29 8.20 4.06 11.24
C ASN A 29 8.53 3.57 12.66
N PRO A 30 9.78 3.71 13.12
CA PRO A 30 10.20 3.22 14.44
C PRO A 30 9.49 3.94 15.61
N ARG A 31 8.84 5.07 15.37
CA ARG A 31 8.02 5.79 16.37
C ARG A 31 6.55 5.36 16.39
N ASN A 32 6.11 4.54 15.44
CA ASN A 32 4.71 4.10 15.35
C ASN A 32 4.59 2.66 15.82
N THR A 33 4.03 2.46 17.01
CA THR A 33 3.87 1.14 17.64
C THR A 33 2.60 0.41 17.21
N THR A 34 1.67 1.10 16.54
CA THR A 34 0.40 0.52 16.12
C THR A 34 0.58 -0.31 14.85
N LYS A 35 0.43 -1.64 14.97
CA LYS A 35 0.45 -2.57 13.86
C LYS A 35 -0.91 -2.59 13.14
N SER A 36 -1.07 -1.72 12.14
CA SER A 36 -2.20 -1.83 11.21
C SER A 36 -1.98 -3.00 10.26
N THR A 37 -3.01 -3.83 10.10
CA THR A 37 -3.00 -4.98 9.19
C THR A 37 -4.26 -4.97 8.32
N THR A 38 -4.20 -5.64 7.18
CA THR A 38 -5.39 -5.99 6.40
C THR A 38 -6.26 -6.97 7.18
N MET A 39 -7.49 -7.22 6.71
CA MET A 39 -8.35 -8.26 7.28
C MET A 39 -7.73 -9.67 7.23
N ALA A 40 -6.79 -9.91 6.32
CA ALA A 40 -6.05 -11.17 6.23
C ALA A 40 -4.81 -11.20 7.15
N GLY A 41 -4.61 -10.17 7.99
CA GLY A 41 -3.48 -10.08 8.92
C GLY A 41 -2.17 -9.59 8.30
N ILE A 42 -2.15 -9.14 7.04
CA ILE A 42 -0.93 -8.64 6.39
C ILE A 42 -0.69 -7.19 6.75
N GLY A 43 0.52 -6.85 7.18
CA GLY A 43 0.93 -5.48 7.46
C GLY A 43 2.43 -5.26 7.33
N ILE A 44 2.90 -4.09 7.78
CA ILE A 44 4.34 -3.81 7.86
C ILE A 44 5.02 -4.87 8.73
N GLY A 45 6.10 -5.44 8.22
CA GLY A 45 6.86 -6.51 8.87
C GLY A 45 6.41 -7.93 8.54
N SER A 46 5.23 -8.12 7.92
CA SER A 46 4.83 -9.42 7.38
C SER A 46 5.82 -9.87 6.31
N THR A 47 6.03 -11.18 6.22
CA THR A 47 6.97 -11.78 5.27
C THR A 47 6.33 -11.95 3.89
N ARG A 48 7.16 -12.07 2.86
CA ARG A 48 6.72 -12.44 1.52
C ARG A 48 5.95 -13.77 1.51
N GLY A 49 6.39 -14.76 2.30
CA GLY A 49 5.71 -16.05 2.42
C GLY A 49 4.30 -15.93 3.03
N GLU A 50 4.13 -15.08 4.03
CA GLU A 50 2.80 -14.76 4.59
C GLU A 50 1.91 -14.07 3.54
N MET A 51 2.48 -13.14 2.75
CA MET A 51 1.74 -12.49 1.66
C MET A 51 1.29 -13.48 0.59
N GLU A 52 2.18 -14.37 0.13
CA GLU A 52 1.88 -15.41 -0.86
C GLU A 52 0.82 -16.42 -0.35
N SER A 53 0.70 -16.57 0.97
CA SER A 53 -0.32 -17.43 1.59
C SER A 53 -1.69 -16.75 1.69
N ALA A 54 -1.72 -15.43 1.80
CA ALA A 54 -2.95 -14.64 1.94
C ALA A 54 -3.49 -14.12 0.60
N TYR A 55 -2.62 -13.88 -0.40
CA TYR A 55 -2.97 -13.27 -1.68
C TYR A 55 -2.14 -13.81 -2.83
N VAL A 56 -2.70 -13.74 -4.04
CA VAL A 56 -1.93 -13.91 -5.28
C VAL A 56 -1.16 -12.61 -5.55
N ILE A 57 0.18 -12.71 -5.60
CA ILE A 57 1.07 -11.57 -5.82
C ILE A 57 1.89 -11.70 -7.09
N ILE A 58 2.21 -10.53 -7.66
CA ILE A 58 3.28 -10.36 -8.62
C ILE A 58 4.37 -9.57 -7.93
N VAL A 59 5.62 -10.07 -7.97
CA VAL A 59 6.79 -9.37 -7.41
C VAL A 59 7.73 -8.98 -8.53
N LYS A 60 8.15 -7.71 -8.58
CA LYS A 60 9.09 -7.17 -9.56
C LYS A 60 10.18 -6.38 -8.87
N LYS A 61 11.41 -6.51 -9.36
CA LYS A 61 12.52 -5.65 -8.93
C LYS A 61 12.45 -4.31 -9.66
N SER A 62 12.50 -3.21 -8.92
CA SER A 62 12.53 -1.84 -9.43
C SER A 62 13.59 -1.00 -8.69
N SER A 63 13.65 0.30 -9.01
CA SER A 63 14.48 1.26 -8.27
C SER A 63 14.01 1.49 -6.82
N LEU A 64 12.77 1.13 -6.49
CA LEU A 64 12.20 1.21 -5.14
C LEU A 64 12.53 -0.02 -4.29
N GLY A 65 12.95 -1.13 -4.91
CA GLY A 65 13.24 -2.40 -4.24
C GLY A 65 12.49 -3.55 -4.89
N TYR A 66 11.98 -4.47 -4.08
CA TYR A 66 11.15 -5.59 -4.56
C TYR A 66 9.67 -5.22 -4.39
N GLU A 67 9.10 -4.62 -5.42
CA GLU A 67 7.71 -4.20 -5.42
C GLU A 67 6.78 -5.39 -5.59
N PHE A 68 5.69 -5.41 -4.83
CA PHE A 68 4.61 -6.36 -5.01
C PHE A 68 3.31 -5.66 -5.38
N SER A 69 2.48 -6.36 -6.14
CA SER A 69 1.09 -6.00 -6.40
C SER A 69 0.18 -7.21 -6.27
N THR A 70 -1.06 -6.96 -5.86
CA THR A 70 -2.15 -7.94 -5.80
C THR A 70 -3.23 -7.58 -6.83
N THR A 71 -4.09 -8.53 -7.14
CA THR A 71 -5.30 -8.28 -7.95
C THR A 71 -6.33 -7.40 -7.24
N SER A 72 -6.27 -7.31 -5.91
CA SER A 72 -7.16 -6.49 -5.06
C SER A 72 -6.70 -5.04 -4.88
N GLY A 73 -5.71 -4.57 -5.64
CA GLY A 73 -5.24 -3.17 -5.56
C GLY A 73 -4.43 -2.85 -4.28
N LEU A 74 -3.83 -3.86 -3.67
CA LEU A 74 -2.82 -3.71 -2.62
C LEU A 74 -1.43 -3.79 -3.22
N TYR A 75 -0.57 -2.85 -2.84
CA TYR A 75 0.79 -2.71 -3.33
C TYR A 75 1.76 -2.51 -2.17
N GLY A 76 3.05 -2.76 -2.40
CA GLY A 76 4.06 -2.52 -1.38
C GLY A 76 5.48 -2.88 -1.82
N ILE A 77 6.42 -2.78 -0.89
CA ILE A 77 7.84 -3.07 -1.09
C ILE A 77 8.32 -4.09 -0.05
N PHE A 78 9.02 -5.12 -0.51
CA PHE A 78 9.81 -6.01 0.33
C PHE A 78 11.27 -5.51 0.46
N ASP A 79 11.87 -5.72 1.64
CA ASP A 79 13.29 -5.43 1.89
C ASP A 79 14.27 -6.42 1.22
N GLY A 80 13.75 -7.43 0.52
CA GLY A 80 14.54 -8.47 -0.13
C GLY A 80 13.70 -9.34 -1.06
N MET A 81 14.36 -10.32 -1.69
CA MET A 81 13.72 -11.20 -2.67
C MET A 81 13.09 -12.45 -2.06
N GLY A 82 13.67 -12.97 -0.97
CA GLY A 82 13.32 -14.27 -0.41
C GLY A 82 11.97 -14.30 0.31
N LYS A 83 11.47 -15.50 0.61
CA LYS A 83 10.20 -15.68 1.35
C LYS A 83 10.18 -15.04 2.74
N GLN A 84 11.35 -14.82 3.34
CA GLN A 84 11.50 -14.16 4.64
C GLN A 84 11.66 -12.64 4.54
N ALA A 85 11.74 -12.09 3.32
CA ALA A 85 11.79 -10.64 3.12
C ALA A 85 10.52 -10.00 3.67
N LYS A 86 10.67 -8.89 4.37
CA LYS A 86 9.60 -8.22 5.09
C LYS A 86 9.07 -7.04 4.33
N ILE A 87 7.78 -6.80 4.49
CA ILE A 87 7.12 -5.61 3.95
C ILE A 87 7.59 -4.38 4.73
N THR A 88 8.17 -3.41 4.04
CA THR A 88 8.61 -2.14 4.62
C THR A 88 7.64 -1.01 4.37
N THR A 89 6.86 -1.12 3.29
CA THR A 89 5.93 -0.09 2.82
C THR A 89 4.73 -0.74 2.15
N MET A 90 3.53 -0.21 2.36
CA MET A 90 2.29 -0.65 1.72
C MET A 90 1.40 0.54 1.38
N TRP A 91 0.64 0.40 0.29
CA TRP A 91 -0.38 1.37 -0.09
C TRP A 91 -1.48 0.72 -0.91
N SER A 92 -2.60 1.43 -1.02
CA SER A 92 -3.72 1.08 -1.89
C SER A 92 -4.39 2.35 -2.40
N GLY A 93 -5.06 2.24 -3.54
CA GLY A 93 -5.66 3.37 -4.23
C GLY A 93 -4.69 4.07 -5.20
N VAL A 94 -4.94 5.35 -5.46
CA VAL A 94 -4.16 6.13 -6.45
C VAL A 94 -2.78 6.45 -5.89
N SER A 95 -1.73 6.00 -6.58
CA SER A 95 -0.34 6.22 -6.18
C SER A 95 0.58 6.38 -7.39
N CYS A 96 1.50 7.35 -7.32
CA CYS A 96 2.68 7.44 -8.18
C CYS A 96 3.91 7.48 -7.27
N ASN A 97 4.68 6.39 -7.22
CA ASN A 97 5.85 6.29 -6.34
C ASN A 97 7.13 6.53 -7.14
N PHE A 98 7.98 7.43 -6.65
CA PHE A 98 9.30 7.75 -7.20
C PHE A 98 10.33 7.69 -6.09
N ARG A 99 11.59 7.46 -6.47
CA ARG A 99 12.74 7.52 -5.56
C ARG A 99 13.42 8.87 -5.68
#